data_AF-A0AA51MPH6-F1
#
_entry.id   AF-A0AA51MPH6-F1
#
_cell.length_a   1.000
_cell.length_b   1.000
_cell.length_c   1.000
_cell.angle_alpha   90.00
_cell.angle_beta   90.00
_cell.angle_gamma   90.00
#
_symmetry.space_group_name_H-M   'P 1'
#
loop_
_entity.id
_entity.type
_entity.pdbx_description
1 polymer ?
#
loop_
_entity_poly.entity_id
_entity_poly.type
_entity_poly.pdbx_seq_one_letter_code
_entity_poly.pdbx_strand_id
1 'polypeptide(L)'
;MLSKIAILEGSTLLLLLFLAVPAKRLLGYPEAVTLVGSIHGAAFIAYVVALVAFFVGKHLNLKQLGLGLFAAFIPFGSFVFEHKVLKPRQL
;
A
#
# COMPACT_ATOMS: atom_id res chain seq x y z
N MET A 1 -9.68 8.66 -6.29
CA MET A 1 -8.28 8.52 -6.77
C MET A 1 -7.44 7.77 -5.75
N LEU A 2 -7.51 8.15 -4.46
CA LEU A 2 -6.76 7.54 -3.37
C LEU A 2 -7.07 6.04 -3.22
N SER A 3 -8.34 5.63 -3.39
CA SER A 3 -8.72 4.21 -3.36
C SER A 3 -7.92 3.36 -4.36
N LYS A 4 -7.71 3.83 -5.59
CA LYS A 4 -6.94 3.10 -6.60
C LYS A 4 -5.47 2.96 -6.21
N ILE A 5 -4.89 4.02 -5.64
CA ILE A 5 -3.51 4.03 -5.18
C ILE A 5 -3.33 3.09 -3.98
N ALA A 6 -4.29 3.06 -3.05
CA ALA A 6 -4.30 2.13 -1.92
C ALA A 6 -4.35 0.66 -2.36
N ILE A 7 -5.18 0.33 -3.35
CA ILE A 7 -5.25 -1.02 -3.93
C ILE A 7 -3.95 -1.38 -4.65
N LEU A 8 -3.36 -0.44 -5.39
CA LEU A 8 -2.09 -0.66 -6.08
C LEU A 8 -0.97 -0.95 -5.07
N GLU A 9 -0.80 -0.09 -4.07
CA GLU A 9 0.21 -0.25 -3.02
C GLU A 9 0.03 -1.59 -2.29
N GLY A 10 -1.19 -1.89 -1.83
CA GLY A 10 -1.49 -3.15 -1.18
C GLY A 10 -1.20 -4.37 -2.07
N SER A 11 -1.51 -4.29 -3.37
CA SER A 11 -1.21 -5.35 -4.32
C SER A 11 0.30 -5.55 -4.47
N THR A 12 1.08 -4.47 -4.56
CA THR A 12 2.55 -4.56 -4.64
C THR A 12 3.18 -5.14 -3.38
N LEU A 13 2.62 -4.87 -2.20
CA LEU A 13 3.05 -5.47 -0.94
C LEU A 13 2.78 -6.99 -0.93
N LEU A 14 1.59 -7.41 -1.38
CA LEU A 14 1.27 -8.83 -1.49
C LEU A 14 2.19 -9.54 -2.49
N LEU A 15 2.47 -8.94 -3.65
CA LEU A 15 3.43 -9.49 -4.61
C LEU A 15 4.84 -9.60 -4.01
N LEU A 16 5.29 -8.59 -3.28
CA LEU A 16 6.58 -8.59 -2.61
C LEU A 16 6.67 -9.73 -1.59
N LEU A 17 5.68 -9.86 -0.72
CA LEU A 17 5.70 -10.83 0.39
C LEU A 17 5.43 -12.26 -0.06
N PHE A 18 4.46 -12.48 -0.95
CA PHE A 18 3.99 -13.82 -1.30
C PHE A 18 4.63 -14.39 -2.57
N LEU A 19 5.25 -13.56 -3.42
CA LEU A 19 5.98 -14.05 -4.60
C LEU A 19 7.48 -13.79 -4.50
N ALA A 20 7.89 -12.53 -4.30
CA ALA A 20 9.31 -12.19 -4.36
C ALA A 20 10.12 -12.78 -3.20
N VAL A 21 9.61 -12.73 -1.96
CA VAL A 21 10.31 -13.34 -0.80
C VAL A 21 10.44 -14.85 -0.94
N PRO A 22 9.41 -15.63 -1.31
CA PRO A 22 9.55 -17.06 -1.61
C PRO A 22 10.50 -17.34 -2.77
N ALA A 23 10.45 -16.56 -3.86
CA ALA A 23 11.37 -16.72 -4.99
C ALA A 23 12.84 -16.57 -4.53
N LYS A 24 13.14 -15.59 -3.67
CA LYS A 24 14.48 -15.42 -3.08
C LYS A 24 14.89 -16.58 -2.19
N ARG A 25 14.01 -17.04 -1.30
CA ARG A 25 14.38 -18.02 -0.24
C ARG A 25 14.29 -19.48 -0.67
N LEU A 26 13.38 -19.81 -1.58
CA LEU A 26 13.09 -21.19 -2.00
C LEU A 26 13.65 -21.52 -3.39
N LEU A 27 13.67 -20.53 -4.30
CA LEU A 27 14.03 -20.75 -5.69
C LEU A 27 15.40 -20.15 -6.07
N GLY A 28 16.05 -19.43 -5.15
CA GLY A 28 17.37 -18.86 -5.38
C GLY A 28 17.41 -17.64 -6.30
N TYR A 29 16.30 -16.91 -6.44
CA TYR A 29 16.18 -15.70 -7.27
C TYR A 29 16.18 -14.42 -6.41
N PRO A 30 17.33 -13.92 -5.92
CA PRO A 30 17.40 -12.74 -5.07
C PRO A 30 16.95 -11.45 -5.76
N GLU A 31 17.12 -11.35 -7.08
CA GLU A 31 16.74 -10.20 -7.90
C GLU A 31 15.22 -9.95 -7.94
N ALA A 32 14.41 -10.98 -7.69
CA ALA A 32 12.95 -10.84 -7.60
C ALA A 32 12.57 -9.84 -6.48
N VAL A 33 13.24 -9.91 -5.32
CA VAL A 33 13.02 -8.97 -4.22
C VAL A 33 13.52 -7.57 -4.56
N THR A 34 14.64 -7.45 -5.26
CA THR A 34 15.16 -6.14 -5.68
C THR A 34 14.19 -5.43 -6.62
N LEU A 35 13.68 -6.13 -7.63
CA LEU A 35 12.76 -5.56 -8.62
C LEU A 35 11.39 -5.25 -7.99
N VAL A 36 10.75 -6.24 -7.38
CA VAL A 36 9.40 -6.08 -6.81
C VAL A 36 9.44 -5.15 -5.60
N GLY A 37 10.52 -5.19 -4.82
CA GLY A 37 10.73 -4.28 -3.70
C GLY A 37 10.88 -2.82 -4.14
N SER A 38 11.57 -2.56 -5.25
CA SER A 38 11.67 -1.20 -5.82
C SER A 38 10.31 -0.70 -6.31
N ILE A 39 9.53 -1.56 -6.98
CA ILE A 39 8.15 -1.25 -7.41
C ILE A 39 7.26 -0.93 -6.21
N HIS A 40 7.30 -1.78 -5.18
CA HIS A 40 6.55 -1.55 -3.95
C HIS A 40 6.98 -0.26 -3.25
N GLY A 41 8.27 0.01 -3.13
CA GLY A 41 8.79 1.24 -2.53
C GLY A 41 8.27 2.50 -3.23
N ALA A 42 8.28 2.51 -4.57
CA ALA A 42 7.71 3.61 -5.34
C ALA A 42 6.19 3.74 -5.14
N ALA A 43 5.46 2.62 -5.15
CA ALA A 43 4.02 2.62 -4.89
C ALA A 43 3.67 3.09 -3.47
N PHE A 44 4.45 2.70 -2.47
CA PHE A 44 4.30 3.12 -1.09
C PHE A 44 4.50 4.63 -0.93
N ILE A 45 5.54 5.20 -1.53
CA ILE A 45 5.78 6.65 -1.50
C ILE A 45 4.60 7.40 -2.16
N ALA A 46 4.17 6.95 -3.35
CA ALA A 46 3.03 7.54 -4.04
C ALA A 46 1.74 7.48 -3.20
N TYR A 47 1.52 6.36 -2.51
CA TYR A 47 0.41 6.19 -1.57
C TYR A 47 0.49 7.15 -0.39
N VAL A 48 1.65 7.26 0.28
CA VAL A 48 1.83 8.17 1.43
C VAL A 48 1.61 9.63 1.02
N VAL A 49 2.17 10.05 -0.12
CA VAL A 49 1.97 11.41 -0.65
C VAL A 49 0.48 11.68 -0.92
N ALA A 50 -0.22 10.75 -1.59
CA ALA A 50 -1.64 10.89 -1.85
C ALA A 50 -2.47 10.92 -0.54
N LEU A 51 -2.14 10.06 0.42
CA LEU A 51 -2.82 9.98 1.70
C LEU A 51 -2.67 11.28 2.50
N VAL A 52 -1.46 11.84 2.55
CA VAL A 52 -1.18 13.12 3.21
C VAL A 52 -1.87 14.28 2.47
N ALA A 53 -1.88 14.28 1.13
CA ALA A 53 -2.59 15.30 0.36
C ALA A 53 -4.09 15.32 0.66
N PHE A 54 -4.74 14.16 0.75
CA PHE A 54 -6.15 14.04 1.13
C PHE A 54 -6.41 14.46 2.59
N PHE A 55 -5.46 14.22 3.50
CA PHE A 55 -5.54 14.72 4.87
C PHE A 55 -5.44 16.24 4.94
N VAL A 56 -4.48 16.85 4.24
CA VAL A 56 -4.32 18.31 4.17
C VAL A 56 -5.55 18.96 3.54
N GLY A 57 -6.10 18.36 2.49
CA GLY A 57 -7.37 18.74 1.85
C GLY A 57 -8.61 18.50 2.70
N LYS A 58 -8.47 18.11 3.98
CA LYS A 58 -9.56 17.88 4.95
C LYS A 58 -10.56 16.78 4.56
N HIS A 59 -10.20 15.91 3.61
CA HIS A 59 -10.99 14.72 3.27
C HIS A 59 -10.80 13.59 4.29
N LEU A 60 -9.70 13.61 5.03
CA LEU A 60 -9.38 12.66 6.09
C LEU A 60 -9.13 13.36 7.43
N ASN A 61 -9.48 12.71 8.52
CA ASN A 61 -9.09 13.13 9.88
C ASN A 61 -7.81 12.41 10.35
N LEU A 62 -7.25 12.85 11.48
CA LEU A 62 -5.97 12.33 12.00
C LEU A 62 -6.02 10.82 12.28
N LYS A 63 -7.16 10.30 12.77
CA LYS A 63 -7.34 8.86 13.00
C LYS A 63 -7.27 8.08 11.68
N GLN A 64 -7.88 8.59 10.62
CA GLN A 64 -7.90 7.94 9.31
C GLN A 64 -6.54 8.01 8.63
N LEU A 65 -5.80 9.11 8.78
CA LEU A 65 -4.41 9.20 8.33
C LEU A 65 -3.56 8.13 9.03
N GLY A 66 -3.63 8.04 10.36
CA GLY A 66 -2.88 7.04 11.13
C GLY A 66 -3.25 5.61 10.75
N LEU A 67 -4.56 5.32 10.59
CA LEU A 67 -5.03 4.02 10.14
C LEU A 67 -4.53 3.69 8.73
N GLY A 68 -4.55 4.64 7.80
CA GLY A 68 -4.08 4.46 6.44
C GLY A 68 -2.58 4.20 6.35
N LEU A 69 -1.77 4.88 7.17
CA LEU A 69 -0.33 4.64 7.26
C LEU A 69 -0.05 3.24 7.85
N PHE A 70 -0.73 2.87 8.92
CA PHE A 70 -0.54 1.57 9.56
C PHE A 70 -1.00 0.41 8.66
N ALA A 71 -2.10 0.61 7.94
CA ALA A 71 -2.66 -0.36 7.00
C ALA A 71 -1.69 -0.76 5.87
N ALA A 72 -0.83 0.16 5.43
CA ALA A 72 0.16 -0.09 4.38
C ALA A 72 1.32 -1.01 4.79
N PHE A 73 1.50 -1.30 6.08
CA PHE A 73 2.53 -2.24 6.55
C PHE A 73 1.98 -3.65 6.79
N ILE A 74 0.66 -3.82 6.79
CA ILE A 74 0.01 -5.09 7.12
C ILE A 74 -0.47 -5.74 5.82
N PRO A 75 -0.18 -7.03 5.58
CA PRO A 75 -0.77 -7.76 4.46
C PRO A 75 -2.29 -7.60 4.45
N PHE A 76 -2.86 -7.23 3.30
CA PHE A 76 -4.28 -6.91 3.12
C PHE A 76 -4.80 -5.65 3.84
N GLY A 77 -3.97 -4.96 4.64
CA GLY A 77 -4.38 -3.79 5.41
C GLY A 77 -4.90 -2.65 4.51
N SER A 78 -4.18 -2.32 3.43
CA SER A 78 -4.60 -1.29 2.48
C SER A 78 -5.94 -1.59 1.79
N PHE A 79 -6.26 -2.86 1.57
CA PHE A 79 -7.56 -3.27 1.02
C PHE A 79 -8.68 -3.08 2.03
N VAL A 80 -8.44 -3.43 3.30
CA VAL A 80 -9.41 -3.20 4.38
C VAL A 80 -9.63 -1.70 4.59
N PHE A 81 -8.56 -0.90 4.56
CA PHE A 81 -8.63 0.55 4.66
C PHE A 81 -9.41 1.15 3.49
N GLU A 82 -9.12 0.73 2.26
CA GLU A 82 -9.88 1.15 1.08
C GLU A 82 -11.37 0.84 1.25
N HIS A 83 -11.71 -0.41 1.55
CA HIS A 83 -13.10 -0.86 1.58
C HIS A 83 -13.91 -0.21 2.70
N LYS A 84 -13.31 -0.02 3.88
CA LYS A 84 -14.01 0.50 5.07
C LYS A 84 -13.96 2.02 5.22
N VAL A 85 -12.95 2.68 4.64
CA VAL A 85 -12.68 4.10 4.90
C VAL A 85 -12.76 4.95 3.64
N LEU A 86 -12.13 4.51 2.54
CA LEU A 86 -12.00 5.33 1.33
C LEU A 86 -13.20 5.18 0.39
N LYS A 87 -13.59 3.93 0.11
CA LYS A 87 -14.70 3.58 -0.80
C LYS A 87 -16.04 4.19 -0.38
N PRO A 88 -16.46 4.14 0.90
CA PRO A 88 -17.73 4.75 1.33
C PRO A 88 -17.73 6.28 1.19
N ARG A 89 -16.55 6.90 1.14
CA ARG A 89 -16.38 8.36 0.97
C ARG A 89 -15.98 8.76 -0.45
N GLN A 90 -15.92 7.80 -1.38
CA GLN A 90 -15.57 8.00 -2.78
C GLN A 90 -14.19 8.68 -3.01
N LEU A 91 -13.21 8.39 -2.13
CA LEU A 91 -11.88 9.04 -2.13
C LEU A 91 -10.84 8.38 -3.05
#